data_AF-F3GH47-F1
#
_entry.id   AF-F3GH47-F1
#
_cell.length_a   1.000
_cell.length_b   1.000
_cell.length_c   1.000
_cell.angle_alpha   90.00
_cell.angle_beta   90.00
_cell.angle_gamma   90.00
#
_symmetry.space_group_name_H-M   'P 1'
#
loop_
_entity.id
_entity.type
_entity.pdbx_description
1 polymer ?
#
loop_
_entity_poly.entity_id
_entity_poly.type
_entity_poly.pdbx_seq_one_letter_code
_entity_poly.pdbx_strand_id
1 'polypeptide(L)'
;SGAHHINLQGCFMTATEPAAASNDAVPIDTGLASLVMLARFHQVSASPEQLAHEFSSGEALQPSELLLAAKKLGLKAKFAKVAIDRLDRTPLPAIAQGEDGNFFIVARLDQGKVLIHDPRSQRPEIITIEDLAGRWAGQLLFIRAGAGITGESSRFDFTWFIPAVVKYRKLLGEVLLISFVLQIFSLITPLFFQVVMDKVLVHHGLTTLDVIAIGLAGVMLFESSLSGLRSYVFAHTASRIDVELGSKLFRHLITLPLSYFQARRVGDSVARMRELENIRSFITGNAITLLLDVLFSAVFIAVMFYYSGWLTLIVLLSLPMYILVSVCITPLLRARLNDSFARGAENQAFLVETVNGIDTLKSMAVEPQAVRKWDNQLAGYVAAGFKTQTLSTIANESVSLIGKLVTVATLLFWA
;
A
#
# COMPACT_ATOMS: atom_id res chain seq x y z
N SER A 1 48.16 -19.74 -47.37
CA SER A 1 49.16 -19.82 -46.29
C SER A 1 48.47 -20.38 -45.06
N GLY A 2 48.90 -21.57 -44.59
CA GLY A 2 48.58 -22.25 -43.30
C GLY A 2 47.10 -22.48 -42.95
N ALA A 3 46.51 -23.68 -43.08
CA ALA A 3 46.70 -24.90 -42.27
C ALA A 3 46.30 -24.77 -40.79
N HIS A 4 45.12 -25.32 -40.44
CA HIS A 4 44.95 -26.18 -39.27
C HIS A 4 43.67 -27.04 -39.42
N HIS A 5 43.87 -28.32 -39.73
CA HIS A 5 42.90 -29.40 -39.57
C HIS A 5 42.73 -29.72 -38.09
N ILE A 6 41.50 -29.91 -37.59
CA ILE A 6 41.12 -31.07 -36.75
C ILE A 6 39.68 -31.48 -37.08
N ASN A 7 39.53 -32.78 -37.31
CA ASN A 7 38.38 -33.56 -37.75
C ASN A 7 37.48 -33.93 -36.56
N LEU A 8 36.15 -33.81 -36.68
CA LEU A 8 35.17 -34.40 -35.76
C LEU A 8 34.01 -35.02 -36.56
N GLN A 9 34.31 -36.18 -37.16
CA GLN A 9 33.32 -37.21 -37.46
C GLN A 9 33.05 -38.01 -36.19
N GLY A 10 31.78 -38.05 -35.75
CA GLY A 10 31.35 -38.99 -34.72
C GLY A 10 30.36 -38.39 -33.73
N CYS A 11 29.11 -38.20 -34.14
CA CYS A 11 27.99 -38.18 -33.19
C CYS A 11 26.82 -38.93 -33.82
N PHE A 12 26.97 -40.26 -33.82
CA PHE A 12 25.91 -41.20 -34.13
C PHE A 12 25.03 -41.35 -32.88
N MET A 13 23.73 -41.19 -33.07
CA MET A 13 22.70 -41.67 -32.16
C MET A 13 23.00 -43.10 -31.71
N THR A 14 23.10 -43.33 -30.40
CA THR A 14 22.70 -44.60 -29.79
C THR A 14 22.13 -44.32 -28.40
N ALA A 15 20.97 -44.91 -28.16
CA ALA A 15 20.19 -44.84 -26.93
C ALA A 15 21.03 -45.29 -25.73
N THR A 16 21.00 -44.50 -24.66
CA THR A 16 21.47 -44.93 -23.34
C THR A 16 20.22 -45.21 -22.50
N GLU A 17 20.11 -46.46 -22.04
CA GLU A 17 19.14 -46.92 -21.05
C GLU A 17 19.12 -46.00 -19.82
N PRO A 18 17.96 -45.85 -19.14
CA PRO A 18 17.90 -45.05 -17.93
C PRO A 18 18.70 -45.75 -16.83
N ALA A 19 19.81 -45.13 -16.45
CA ALA A 19 20.52 -45.46 -15.22
C ALA A 19 19.53 -45.42 -14.06
N ALA A 20 19.41 -46.54 -13.35
CA ALA A 20 18.62 -46.66 -12.14
C ALA A 20 19.05 -45.56 -11.16
N ALA A 21 18.21 -44.53 -11.02
CA ALA A 21 18.31 -43.57 -9.95
C ALA A 21 17.97 -44.32 -8.65
N SER A 22 19.01 -44.73 -7.93
CA SER A 22 18.93 -45.07 -6.53
C SER A 22 18.34 -43.87 -5.80
N ASN A 23 17.06 -43.98 -5.47
CA ASN A 23 16.31 -42.99 -4.70
C ASN A 23 16.79 -43.04 -3.25
N ASP A 24 17.98 -42.50 -2.98
CA ASP A 24 18.40 -42.15 -1.62
C ASP A 24 17.58 -40.92 -1.19
N ALA A 25 16.33 -41.18 -0.83
CA ALA A 25 15.46 -40.17 -0.23
C ALA A 25 16.10 -39.75 1.09
N VAL A 26 16.67 -38.54 1.13
CA VAL A 26 17.10 -37.91 2.38
C VAL A 26 15.94 -38.00 3.37
N PRO A 27 16.12 -38.62 4.55
CA PRO A 27 15.02 -38.80 5.50
C PRO A 27 14.45 -37.42 5.86
N ILE A 28 13.17 -37.21 5.56
CA ILE A 28 12.50 -35.94 5.83
C ILE A 28 12.39 -35.75 7.34
N ASP A 29 13.02 -34.69 7.85
CA ASP A 29 12.81 -34.25 9.23
C ASP A 29 11.37 -33.74 9.38
N THR A 30 10.53 -34.58 9.97
CA THR A 30 9.10 -34.32 10.17
C THR A 30 8.86 -33.17 11.15
N GLY A 31 9.77 -32.95 12.11
CA GLY A 31 9.73 -31.81 13.03
C GLY A 31 9.97 -30.50 12.30
N LEU A 32 11.06 -30.44 11.52
CA LEU A 32 11.43 -29.27 10.74
C LEU A 32 10.31 -28.88 9.76
N ALA A 33 9.83 -29.87 8.99
CA ALA A 33 8.81 -29.64 7.98
C ALA A 33 7.49 -29.17 8.60
N SER A 34 7.10 -29.75 9.74
CA SER A 34 5.93 -29.30 10.50
C SER A 34 6.08 -27.86 11.00
N LEU A 35 7.25 -27.49 11.52
CA LEU A 35 7.53 -26.14 12.01
C LEU A 35 7.50 -25.12 10.88
N VAL A 36 8.11 -25.41 9.73
CA VAL A 36 8.10 -24.52 8.56
C VAL A 36 6.68 -24.31 8.04
N MET A 37 5.86 -25.36 8.02
CA MET A 37 4.47 -25.27 7.57
C MET A 37 3.62 -24.42 8.53
N LEU A 38 3.78 -24.60 9.84
CA LEU A 38 3.06 -23.81 10.84
C LEU A 38 3.58 -22.36 10.92
N ALA A 39 4.87 -22.14 10.69
CA ALA A 39 5.45 -20.81 10.52
C ALA A 39 4.84 -20.08 9.31
N ARG A 40 4.73 -20.75 8.16
CA ARG A 40 4.04 -20.21 6.97
C ARG A 40 2.56 -19.92 7.22
N PHE A 41 1.88 -20.79 7.96
CA PHE A 41 0.49 -20.55 8.38
C PHE A 41 0.37 -19.27 9.22
N HIS A 42 1.35 -18.97 10.07
CA HIS A 42 1.45 -17.72 10.84
C HIS A 42 2.09 -16.56 10.07
N GLN A 43 2.27 -16.67 8.74
CA GLN A 43 2.92 -15.68 7.87
C GLN A 43 4.37 -15.35 8.25
N VAL A 44 5.06 -16.28 8.89
CA VAL A 44 6.48 -16.17 9.26
C VAL A 44 7.31 -16.86 8.19
N SER A 45 8.22 -16.10 7.57
CA SER A 45 9.17 -16.66 6.60
C SER A 45 10.17 -17.56 7.33
N ALA A 46 10.17 -18.85 6.96
CA ALA A 46 11.09 -19.85 7.49
C ALA A 46 11.74 -20.61 6.33
N SER A 47 13.08 -20.59 6.28
CA SER A 47 13.91 -21.35 5.34
C SER A 47 14.25 -22.72 5.97
N PRO A 48 13.81 -23.84 5.38
CA PRO A 48 14.07 -25.17 5.94
C PRO A 48 15.57 -25.48 6.01
N GLU A 49 16.33 -25.10 4.97
CA GLU A 49 17.79 -25.32 4.88
C GLU A 49 18.57 -24.60 5.99
N GLN A 50 18.18 -23.37 6.32
CA GLN A 50 18.85 -22.57 7.35
C GLN A 50 18.56 -23.10 8.75
N LEU A 51 17.31 -23.49 9.01
CA LEU A 51 16.91 -24.09 10.27
C LEU A 51 17.56 -25.48 10.47
N ALA A 52 17.67 -26.27 9.40
CA ALA A 52 18.42 -27.52 9.43
C ALA A 52 19.90 -27.28 9.75
N HIS A 53 20.55 -26.34 9.05
CA HIS A 53 21.98 -26.08 9.27
C HIS A 53 22.32 -25.59 10.68
N GLU A 54 21.41 -24.86 11.31
CA GLU A 54 21.67 -24.23 12.61
C GLU A 54 21.21 -25.05 13.81
N PHE A 55 20.16 -25.86 13.66
CA PHE A 55 19.55 -26.61 14.76
C PHE A 55 19.56 -28.12 14.58
N SER A 56 19.79 -28.65 13.37
CA SER A 56 19.99 -30.08 13.18
C SER A 56 21.48 -30.42 13.21
N SER A 57 21.84 -31.38 14.06
CA SER A 57 23.20 -31.93 14.12
C SER A 57 23.43 -33.07 13.10
N GLY A 58 22.64 -33.12 12.03
CA GLY A 58 22.67 -34.19 11.00
C GLY A 58 21.64 -35.30 11.21
N GLU A 59 20.83 -35.22 12.27
CA GLU A 59 19.70 -36.11 12.58
C GLU A 59 18.38 -35.32 12.68
N ALA A 60 17.25 -36.01 12.82
CA ALA A 60 15.93 -35.38 12.98
C ALA A 60 15.86 -34.53 14.27
N LEU A 61 15.27 -33.35 14.18
CA LEU A 61 15.15 -32.38 15.27
C LEU A 61 14.51 -32.97 16.52
N GLN A 62 15.21 -32.82 17.64
CA GLN A 62 14.68 -33.18 18.94
C GLN A 62 13.65 -32.13 19.42
N PRO A 63 12.72 -32.49 20.33
CA PRO A 63 11.73 -31.55 20.85
C PRO A 63 12.34 -30.24 21.39
N SER A 64 13.47 -30.32 22.10
CA SER A 64 14.16 -29.12 22.62
C SER A 64 14.67 -28.19 21.51
N GLU A 65 15.20 -28.76 20.44
CA GLU A 65 15.72 -28.02 19.28
C GLU A 65 14.58 -27.39 18.49
N LEU A 66 13.47 -28.11 18.33
CA LEU A 66 12.26 -27.61 17.68
C LEU A 66 11.68 -26.38 18.41
N LEU A 67 11.67 -26.39 19.74
CA LEU A 67 11.24 -25.25 20.55
C LEU A 67 12.20 -24.06 20.40
N LEU A 68 13.51 -24.31 20.33
CA LEU A 68 14.51 -23.26 20.17
C LEU A 68 14.44 -22.64 18.77
N ALA A 69 14.30 -23.46 17.72
CA ALA A 69 14.07 -23.03 16.35
C ALA A 69 12.81 -22.17 16.23
N ALA A 70 11.70 -22.59 16.84
CA ALA A 70 10.46 -21.81 16.86
C ALA A 70 10.64 -20.45 17.56
N LYS A 71 11.33 -20.42 18.71
CA LYS A 71 11.64 -19.16 19.41
C LYS A 71 12.57 -18.25 18.60
N LYS A 72 13.54 -18.79 17.86
CA LYS A 72 14.43 -18.01 16.99
C LYS A 72 13.68 -17.37 15.83
N LEU A 73 12.67 -18.05 15.28
CA LEU A 73 11.72 -17.48 14.32
C LEU A 73 10.80 -16.40 14.95
N GLY A 74 10.97 -16.09 16.24
CA GLY A 74 10.20 -15.12 16.99
C GLY A 74 8.81 -15.63 17.40
N LEU A 75 8.50 -16.91 17.16
CA LEU A 75 7.25 -17.53 17.57
C LEU A 75 7.27 -17.79 19.08
N LYS A 76 6.14 -17.52 19.74
CA LYS A 76 5.91 -17.98 21.11
C LYS A 76 5.56 -19.46 21.06
N ALA A 77 6.52 -20.30 21.39
CA ALA A 77 6.37 -21.75 21.38
C ALA A 77 6.48 -22.35 22.79
N LYS A 78 5.58 -23.29 23.12
CA LYS A 78 5.61 -24.03 24.39
C LYS A 78 5.12 -25.46 24.19
N PHE A 79 5.91 -26.43 24.65
CA PHE A 79 5.46 -27.81 24.80
C PHE A 79 4.56 -27.96 26.02
N ALA A 80 3.47 -28.71 25.86
CA ALA A 80 2.62 -29.12 26.96
C ALA A 80 2.12 -30.55 26.74
N LYS A 81 1.98 -31.30 27.84
CA LYS A 81 1.31 -32.60 27.84
C LYS A 81 -0.19 -32.37 27.89
N VAL A 82 -0.91 -32.99 26.96
CA VAL A 82 -2.36 -32.83 26.81
C VAL A 82 -2.95 -34.22 26.66
N ALA A 83 -3.99 -34.53 27.44
CA ALA A 83 -4.74 -35.76 27.29
C ALA A 83 -5.67 -35.69 26.06
N ILE A 84 -5.95 -36.83 25.42
CA ILE A 84 -6.88 -36.93 24.27
C ILE A 84 -8.20 -36.20 24.55
N ASP A 85 -8.75 -36.39 25.75
CA ASP A 85 -10.05 -35.86 26.16
C ASP A 85 -10.11 -34.33 26.29
N ARG A 86 -8.94 -33.66 26.29
CA ARG A 86 -8.84 -32.19 26.42
C ARG A 86 -8.44 -31.51 25.13
N LEU A 87 -8.26 -32.25 24.04
CA LEU A 87 -7.81 -31.73 22.75
C LEU A 87 -8.80 -30.69 22.18
N ASP A 88 -10.10 -30.90 22.42
CA ASP A 88 -11.22 -30.01 22.08
C ASP A 88 -11.08 -28.59 22.66
N ARG A 89 -10.43 -28.46 23.82
CA ARG A 89 -10.25 -27.19 24.56
C ARG A 89 -8.89 -26.55 24.36
N THR A 90 -8.08 -27.07 23.45
CA THR A 90 -6.73 -26.53 23.19
C THR A 90 -6.69 -25.65 21.94
N PRO A 91 -5.77 -24.66 21.90
CA PRO A 91 -5.61 -23.83 20.72
C PRO A 91 -4.95 -24.62 19.59
N LEU A 92 -5.70 -24.89 18.52
CA LEU A 92 -5.23 -25.47 17.26
C LEU A 92 -5.05 -24.35 16.22
N PRO A 93 -4.13 -24.47 15.23
CA PRO A 93 -3.28 -25.62 14.93
C PRO A 93 -2.05 -25.76 15.86
N ALA A 94 -1.63 -26.99 16.12
CA ALA A 94 -0.46 -27.33 16.95
C ALA A 94 0.34 -28.50 16.36
N ILE A 95 1.62 -28.61 16.71
CA ILE A 95 2.46 -29.76 16.29
C ILE A 95 2.38 -30.83 17.38
N ALA A 96 1.94 -32.02 17.03
CA ALA A 96 1.90 -33.19 17.91
C ALA A 96 3.16 -34.06 17.72
N GLN A 97 3.59 -34.67 18.82
CA GLN A 97 4.63 -35.70 18.80
C GLN A 97 3.97 -37.08 18.74
N GLY A 98 4.35 -37.90 17.76
CA GLY A 98 3.90 -39.27 17.63
C GLY A 98 4.67 -40.26 18.50
N GLU A 99 4.12 -41.45 18.70
CA GLU A 99 4.80 -42.53 19.44
C GLU A 99 6.11 -42.97 18.75
N ASP A 100 6.15 -42.88 17.43
CA ASP A 100 7.33 -43.19 16.61
C ASP A 100 8.46 -42.15 16.71
N GLY A 101 8.31 -41.12 17.55
CA GLY A 101 9.24 -40.00 17.66
C GLY A 101 9.13 -38.94 16.56
N ASN A 102 8.28 -39.17 15.55
CA ASN A 102 8.00 -38.23 14.46
C ASN A 102 7.01 -37.13 14.87
N PHE A 103 6.96 -36.03 14.11
CA PHE A 103 6.03 -34.92 14.34
C PHE A 103 5.01 -34.77 13.22
N PHE A 104 3.78 -34.41 13.59
CA PHE A 104 2.70 -34.11 12.65
C PHE A 104 1.85 -32.94 13.15
N ILE A 105 1.11 -32.30 12.26
CA ILE A 105 0.29 -31.12 12.62
C ILE A 105 -1.14 -31.58 12.89
N VAL A 106 -1.69 -31.15 14.02
CA VAL A 106 -3.12 -31.25 14.32
C VAL A 106 -3.76 -29.92 13.98
N ALA A 107 -4.56 -29.89 12.91
CA ALA A 107 -5.10 -28.66 12.34
C ALA A 107 -6.46 -28.28 12.94
N ARG A 108 -7.36 -29.26 13.09
CA ARG A 108 -8.73 -29.05 13.57
C ARG A 108 -9.31 -30.34 14.14
N LEU A 109 -10.14 -30.22 15.18
CA LEU A 109 -11.02 -31.27 15.66
C LEU A 109 -12.46 -30.83 15.45
N ASP A 110 -13.27 -31.65 14.77
CA ASP A 110 -14.68 -31.36 14.49
C ASP A 110 -15.51 -32.65 14.54
N GLN A 111 -16.59 -32.66 15.33
CA GLN A 111 -17.54 -33.78 15.47
C GLN A 111 -16.89 -35.19 15.59
N GLY A 112 -15.84 -35.31 16.41
CA GLY A 112 -15.15 -36.60 16.64
C GLY A 112 -14.14 -37.01 15.56
N LYS A 113 -13.92 -36.17 14.54
CA LYS A 113 -12.91 -36.34 13.50
C LYS A 113 -11.79 -35.32 13.66
N VAL A 114 -10.55 -35.79 13.50
CA VAL A 114 -9.35 -34.96 13.63
C VAL A 114 -8.70 -34.82 12.26
N LEU A 115 -8.52 -33.58 11.83
CA LEU A 115 -7.74 -33.24 10.65
C LEU A 115 -6.27 -33.15 11.03
N ILE A 116 -5.50 -34.13 10.56
CA ILE A 116 -4.05 -34.17 10.74
C ILE A 116 -3.34 -33.90 9.41
N HIS A 117 -2.12 -33.41 9.51
CA HIS A 117 -1.24 -33.31 8.36
C HIS A 117 0.15 -33.83 8.74
N ASP A 118 0.50 -34.99 8.21
CA ASP A 118 1.84 -35.54 8.28
C ASP A 118 2.67 -34.92 7.14
N PRO A 119 3.84 -34.31 7.41
CA PRO A 119 4.71 -33.78 6.38
C PRO A 119 5.16 -34.79 5.31
N ARG A 120 5.06 -36.10 5.60
CA ARG A 120 5.33 -37.19 4.65
C ARG A 120 4.19 -37.42 3.66
N SER A 121 2.97 -37.02 4.02
CA SER A 121 1.77 -37.10 3.19
C SER A 121 1.51 -35.78 2.46
N GLN A 122 1.31 -35.81 1.14
CA GLN A 122 1.03 -34.59 0.36
C GLN A 122 -0.36 -33.97 0.65
N ARG A 123 -1.26 -34.70 1.33
CA ARG A 123 -2.63 -34.25 1.61
C ARG A 123 -2.95 -34.39 3.09
N PRO A 124 -3.75 -33.47 3.67
CA PRO A 124 -4.31 -33.64 5.00
C PRO A 124 -5.17 -34.89 5.08
N GLU A 125 -5.06 -35.63 6.19
CA GLU A 125 -5.81 -36.84 6.48
C GLU A 125 -6.85 -36.56 7.56
N ILE A 126 -8.03 -37.16 7.42
CA ILE A 126 -9.09 -37.10 8.43
C ILE A 126 -9.12 -38.45 9.12
N ILE A 127 -8.76 -38.47 10.41
CA ILE A 127 -8.74 -39.68 11.23
C ILE A 127 -9.72 -39.57 12.39
N THR A 128 -10.08 -40.72 12.98
CA THR A 128 -10.89 -40.75 14.20
C THR A 128 -10.04 -40.42 15.43
N ILE A 129 -10.69 -40.04 16.54
CA ILE A 129 -10.00 -39.80 17.82
C ILE A 129 -9.32 -41.09 18.32
N GLU A 130 -9.92 -42.25 18.06
CA GLU A 130 -9.39 -43.57 18.42
C GLU A 130 -8.08 -43.86 17.65
N ASP A 131 -8.05 -43.58 16.35
CA ASP A 131 -6.84 -43.72 15.52
C ASP A 131 -5.75 -42.72 15.94
N LEU A 132 -6.14 -41.52 16.36
CA LEU A 132 -5.20 -40.52 16.89
C LEU A 132 -4.57 -41.00 18.20
N ALA A 133 -5.36 -41.63 19.08
CA ALA A 133 -4.87 -42.15 20.35
C ALA A 133 -3.77 -43.20 20.19
N GLY A 134 -3.83 -44.01 19.13
CA GLY A 134 -2.79 -44.99 18.80
C GLY A 134 -1.53 -44.40 18.16
N ARG A 135 -1.54 -43.13 17.73
CA ARG A 135 -0.38 -42.47 17.07
C ARG A 135 0.26 -41.37 17.90
N TRP A 136 -0.37 -40.93 18.99
CA TRP A 136 -0.02 -39.71 19.71
C TRP A 136 0.66 -40.01 21.06
N ALA A 137 1.88 -39.50 21.25
CA ALA A 137 2.65 -39.65 22.49
C ALA A 137 2.21 -38.72 23.66
N GLY A 138 1.09 -38.00 23.53
CA GLY A 138 0.54 -37.12 24.57
C GLY A 138 1.18 -35.73 24.71
N GLN A 139 2.08 -35.33 23.80
CA GLN A 139 2.77 -34.03 23.83
C GLN A 139 2.45 -33.15 22.61
N LEU A 140 2.13 -31.88 22.85
CA LEU A 140 1.81 -30.86 21.84
C LEU A 140 2.74 -29.66 21.97
N LEU A 141 3.26 -29.17 20.85
CA LEU A 141 3.92 -27.88 20.72
C LEU A 141 2.90 -26.85 20.26
N PHE A 142 2.51 -25.98 21.20
CA PHE A 142 1.69 -24.82 20.89
C PHE A 142 2.56 -23.72 20.33
N ILE A 143 2.16 -23.18 19.18
CA ILE A 143 2.84 -22.09 18.51
C ILE A 143 1.87 -20.93 18.38
N ARG A 144 2.32 -19.73 18.74
CA ARG A 144 1.60 -18.48 18.50
C ARG A 144 2.57 -17.46 17.93
N ALA A 145 2.11 -16.66 16.97
CA ALA A 145 2.89 -15.52 16.52
C ALA A 145 3.17 -14.55 17.68
N GLY A 146 4.42 -14.10 17.78
CA GLY A 146 4.78 -13.01 18.69
C GLY A 146 4.09 -11.69 18.27
N ALA A 147 3.89 -10.78 19.22
CA ALA A 147 3.15 -9.52 19.03
C ALA A 147 3.76 -8.54 17.99
N GLY A 148 4.82 -8.92 17.28
CA GLY A 148 5.42 -8.14 16.19
C GLY A 148 5.55 -8.89 14.86
N ILE A 149 4.96 -10.09 14.73
CA ILE A 149 5.24 -11.01 13.61
C ILE A 149 4.01 -11.26 12.73
N THR A 150 2.80 -11.27 13.30
CA THR A 150 1.59 -11.22 12.48
C THR A 150 1.54 -9.88 11.77
N GLY A 151 1.51 -9.92 10.44
CA GLY A 151 1.33 -8.78 9.54
C GLY A 151 -0.03 -8.09 9.66
N GLU A 152 -0.52 -7.85 10.88
CA GLU A 152 -1.36 -6.69 11.12
C GLU A 152 -0.46 -5.48 10.94
N SER A 153 -0.52 -4.91 9.73
CA SER A 153 -0.23 -3.50 9.43
C SER A 153 0.56 -2.81 10.54
N SER A 154 1.88 -2.98 10.55
CA SER A 154 2.74 -2.17 11.41
C SER A 154 2.30 -0.73 11.21
N ARG A 155 1.72 -0.15 12.27
CA ARG A 155 1.13 1.18 12.22
C ARG A 155 2.24 2.10 11.72
N PHE A 156 1.96 2.81 10.63
CA PHE A 156 2.92 3.72 10.02
C PHE A 156 3.44 4.70 11.08
N ASP A 157 4.70 4.55 11.49
CA ASP A 157 5.33 5.45 12.46
C ASP A 157 5.61 6.79 11.77
N PHE A 158 4.76 7.80 11.96
CA PHE A 158 5.03 9.17 11.48
C PHE A 158 6.15 9.85 12.27
N THR A 159 6.58 9.26 13.39
CA THR A 159 7.55 9.83 14.34
C THR A 159 8.93 10.08 13.72
N TRP A 160 9.35 9.29 12.72
CA TRP A 160 10.65 9.52 12.03
C TRP A 160 10.63 10.75 11.09
N PHE A 161 9.44 11.23 10.71
CA PHE A 161 9.25 12.37 9.82
C PHE A 161 9.26 13.71 10.56
N ILE A 162 8.77 13.71 11.80
CA ILE A 162 8.65 14.90 12.67
C ILE A 162 9.98 15.67 12.78
N PRO A 163 11.16 15.04 13.00
CA PRO A 163 12.42 15.76 13.13
C PRO A 163 12.80 16.53 11.87
N ALA A 164 12.50 15.99 10.69
CA ALA A 164 12.78 16.64 9.41
C ALA A 164 11.88 17.86 9.20
N VAL A 165 10.58 17.77 9.53
CA VAL A 165 9.65 18.92 9.44
C VAL A 165 10.04 20.02 10.42
N VAL A 166 10.36 19.65 11.67
CA VAL A 166 10.74 20.60 12.73
C VAL A 166 12.02 21.36 12.37
N LYS A 167 12.97 20.72 11.67
CA LYS A 167 14.19 21.38 11.17
C LYS A 167 13.88 22.55 10.23
N TYR A 168 12.82 22.45 9.42
CA TYR A 168 12.42 23.47 8.45
C TYR A 168 11.27 24.36 8.92
N ARG A 169 10.95 24.37 10.22
CA ARG A 169 9.83 25.14 10.80
C ARG A 169 9.86 26.64 10.51
N LYS A 170 11.05 27.24 10.30
CA LYS A 170 11.18 28.67 9.99
C LYS A 170 10.63 28.99 8.60
N LEU A 171 11.03 28.23 7.58
CA LEU A 171 10.52 28.37 6.21
C LEU A 171 9.03 28.05 6.14
N LEU A 172 8.58 27.02 6.86
CA LEU A 172 7.15 26.72 6.98
C LEU A 172 6.38 27.85 7.66
N GLY A 173 6.96 28.51 8.66
CA GLY A 173 6.41 29.70 9.31
C GLY A 173 6.34 30.92 8.38
N GLU A 174 7.33 31.12 7.49
CA GLU A 174 7.28 32.16 6.46
C GLU A 174 6.15 31.90 5.46
N VAL A 175 6.01 30.65 4.97
CA VAL A 175 4.88 30.27 4.12
C VAL A 175 3.56 30.50 4.85
N LEU A 176 3.46 30.14 6.13
CA LEU A 176 2.28 30.36 6.97
C LEU A 176 1.93 31.86 7.05
N LEU A 177 2.92 32.72 7.27
CA LEU A 177 2.73 34.17 7.34
C LEU A 177 2.26 34.75 6.00
N ILE A 178 2.89 34.35 4.89
CA ILE A 178 2.47 34.79 3.54
C ILE A 178 1.05 34.31 3.24
N SER A 179 0.72 33.07 3.61
CA SER A 179 -0.62 32.49 3.48
C SER A 179 -1.66 33.31 4.23
N PHE A 180 -1.33 33.71 5.44
CA PHE A 180 -2.19 34.55 6.28
C PHE A 180 -2.44 35.92 5.67
N VAL A 181 -1.38 36.57 5.17
CA VAL A 181 -1.52 37.85 4.46
C VAL A 181 -2.40 37.69 3.23
N LEU A 182 -2.14 36.69 2.38
CA LEU A 182 -2.96 36.39 1.19
C LEU A 182 -4.42 36.18 1.56
N GLN A 183 -4.72 35.49 2.65
CA GLN A 183 -6.10 35.28 3.06
C GLN A 183 -6.78 36.60 3.46
N ILE A 184 -6.09 37.51 4.15
CA ILE A 184 -6.65 38.84 4.43
C ILE A 184 -6.94 39.59 3.13
N PHE A 185 -6.01 39.53 2.16
CA PHE A 185 -6.22 40.12 0.83
C PHE A 185 -7.42 39.50 0.11
N SER A 186 -7.71 38.21 0.30
CA SER A 186 -8.89 37.59 -0.32
C SER A 186 -10.24 38.15 0.17
N LEU A 187 -10.30 38.74 1.38
CA LEU A 187 -11.51 39.43 1.88
C LEU A 187 -11.68 40.83 1.27
N ILE A 188 -10.63 41.38 0.67
CA ILE A 188 -10.66 42.71 0.06
C ILE A 188 -11.61 42.69 -1.14
N THR A 189 -11.61 41.63 -1.95
CA THR A 189 -12.49 41.51 -3.13
C THR A 189 -13.98 41.62 -2.78
N PRO A 190 -14.54 40.86 -1.81
CA PRO A 190 -15.91 41.05 -1.33
C PRO A 190 -16.20 42.48 -0.82
N LEU A 191 -15.28 43.09 -0.07
CA LEU A 191 -15.45 44.46 0.46
C LEU A 191 -15.50 45.50 -0.68
N PHE A 192 -14.66 45.37 -1.70
CA PHE A 192 -14.72 46.23 -2.87
C PHE A 192 -16.04 46.05 -3.63
N PHE A 193 -16.48 44.79 -3.81
CA PHE A 193 -17.77 44.51 -4.45
C PHE A 193 -18.93 45.17 -3.68
N GLN A 194 -18.90 45.11 -2.34
CA GLN A 194 -19.87 45.80 -1.49
C GLN A 194 -19.85 47.31 -1.74
N VAL A 195 -18.68 47.95 -1.75
CA VAL A 195 -18.57 49.41 -2.00
C VAL A 195 -19.10 49.78 -3.38
N VAL A 196 -18.82 48.97 -4.40
CA VAL A 196 -19.33 49.20 -5.76
C VAL A 196 -20.85 49.10 -5.78
N MET A 197 -21.44 48.07 -5.17
CA MET A 197 -22.89 47.88 -5.10
C MET A 197 -23.59 48.98 -4.29
N ASP A 198 -23.08 49.30 -3.10
CA ASP A 198 -23.75 50.19 -2.15
C ASP A 198 -23.54 51.67 -2.47
N LYS A 199 -22.36 52.06 -2.96
CA LYS A 199 -22.03 53.47 -3.20
C LYS A 199 -22.03 53.84 -4.68
N VAL A 200 -21.33 53.08 -5.51
CA VAL A 200 -21.11 53.46 -6.91
C VAL A 200 -22.38 53.27 -7.74
N LEU A 201 -23.06 52.13 -7.57
CA LEU A 201 -24.27 51.81 -8.31
C LEU A 201 -25.45 52.71 -7.90
N VAL A 202 -25.55 53.04 -6.62
CA VAL A 202 -26.62 53.89 -6.06
C VAL A 202 -26.46 55.37 -6.43
N HIS A 203 -25.22 55.90 -6.47
CA HIS A 203 -24.97 57.33 -6.69
C HIS A 203 -24.44 57.66 -8.10
N HIS A 204 -24.32 56.68 -9.00
CA HIS A 204 -23.76 56.83 -10.36
C HIS A 204 -22.40 57.55 -10.43
N GLY A 205 -21.55 57.38 -9.41
CA GLY A 205 -20.24 58.02 -9.31
C GLY A 205 -19.18 57.35 -10.19
N LEU A 206 -19.14 57.67 -11.49
CA LEU A 206 -18.15 57.08 -12.43
C LEU A 206 -16.69 57.31 -12.00
N THR A 207 -16.39 58.46 -11.41
CA THR A 207 -15.03 58.75 -10.90
C THR A 207 -14.63 57.86 -9.71
N THR A 208 -15.57 57.53 -8.83
CA THR A 208 -15.32 56.57 -7.74
C THR A 208 -15.15 55.14 -8.25
N LEU A 209 -15.86 54.78 -9.34
CA LEU A 209 -15.71 53.48 -9.99
C LEU A 209 -14.29 53.31 -10.56
N ASP A 210 -13.80 54.29 -11.30
CA ASP A 210 -12.48 54.23 -11.94
C ASP A 210 -11.35 54.08 -10.89
N VAL A 211 -11.42 54.85 -9.80
CA VAL A 211 -10.45 54.76 -8.70
C VAL A 211 -10.49 53.39 -8.02
N ILE A 212 -11.68 52.87 -7.77
CA ILE A 212 -11.86 51.52 -7.19
C ILE A 212 -11.34 50.45 -8.15
N ALA A 213 -11.63 50.56 -9.45
CA ALA A 213 -11.20 49.60 -10.46
C ALA A 213 -9.66 49.54 -10.56
N ILE A 214 -8.98 50.69 -10.59
CA ILE A 214 -7.52 50.76 -10.60
C ILE A 214 -6.94 50.20 -9.29
N GLY A 215 -7.54 50.55 -8.14
CA GLY A 215 -7.14 50.02 -6.84
C GLY A 215 -7.27 48.50 -6.75
N LEU A 216 -8.41 47.95 -7.21
CA LEU A 216 -8.68 46.51 -7.25
C LEU A 216 -7.70 45.81 -8.19
N ALA A 217 -7.44 46.35 -9.38
CA ALA A 217 -6.46 45.79 -10.30
C ALA A 217 -5.06 45.73 -9.68
N GLY A 218 -4.64 46.79 -8.96
CA GLY A 218 -3.38 46.81 -8.23
C GLY A 218 -3.32 45.76 -7.12
N VAL A 219 -4.39 45.63 -6.33
CA VAL A 219 -4.49 44.59 -5.29
C VAL A 219 -4.45 43.18 -5.89
N MET A 220 -5.18 42.92 -6.97
CA MET A 220 -5.19 41.61 -7.63
C MET A 220 -3.82 41.23 -8.21
N LEU A 221 -3.10 42.18 -8.80
CA LEU A 221 -1.74 41.96 -9.27
C LEU A 221 -0.78 41.66 -8.11
N PHE A 222 -0.90 42.39 -7.01
CA PHE A 222 -0.10 42.17 -5.82
C PHE A 222 -0.40 40.81 -5.15
N GLU A 223 -1.68 40.47 -4.97
CA GLU A 223 -2.13 39.19 -4.44
C GLU A 223 -1.64 38.02 -5.31
N SER A 224 -1.78 38.12 -6.63
CA SER A 224 -1.28 37.11 -7.58
C SER A 224 0.24 36.94 -7.49
N SER A 225 0.99 38.05 -7.42
CA SER A 225 2.45 38.02 -7.27
C SER A 225 2.87 37.37 -5.95
N LEU A 226 2.19 37.71 -4.85
CA LEU A 226 2.46 37.16 -3.52
C LEU A 226 2.07 35.67 -3.42
N SER A 227 1.00 35.25 -4.11
CA SER A 227 0.60 33.85 -4.25
C SER A 227 1.63 33.04 -5.03
N GLY A 228 2.19 33.61 -6.11
CA GLY A 228 3.31 33.04 -6.84
C GLY A 228 4.55 32.87 -5.96
N LEU A 229 4.89 33.90 -5.18
CA LEU A 229 6.02 33.85 -4.23
C LEU A 229 5.80 32.78 -3.15
N ARG A 230 4.60 32.72 -2.55
CA ARG A 230 4.23 31.69 -1.58
C ARG A 230 4.44 30.30 -2.17
N SER A 231 3.91 30.07 -3.38
CA SER A 231 3.98 28.78 -4.07
C SER A 231 5.42 28.39 -4.37
N TYR A 232 6.25 29.35 -4.78
CA TYR A 232 7.67 29.12 -5.02
C TYR A 232 8.43 28.76 -3.73
N VAL A 233 8.27 29.54 -2.65
CA VAL A 233 8.93 29.29 -1.36
C VAL A 233 8.48 27.93 -0.79
N PHE A 234 7.21 27.61 -0.93
CA PHE A 234 6.67 26.32 -0.52
C PHE A 234 7.26 25.16 -1.34
N ALA A 235 7.25 25.25 -2.67
CA ALA A 235 7.81 24.23 -3.56
C ALA A 235 9.32 24.03 -3.33
N HIS A 236 10.07 25.12 -3.12
CA HIS A 236 11.49 25.05 -2.79
C HIS A 236 11.73 24.34 -1.45
N THR A 237 10.94 24.67 -0.43
CA THR A 237 11.04 24.06 0.90
C THR A 237 10.66 22.58 0.88
N ALA A 238 9.54 22.24 0.23
CA ALA A 238 9.09 20.86 0.05
C ALA A 238 10.17 20.03 -0.67
N SER A 239 10.73 20.54 -1.77
CA SER A 239 11.79 19.88 -2.53
C SER A 239 13.06 19.61 -1.71
N ARG A 240 13.44 20.52 -0.81
CA ARG A 240 14.61 20.35 0.09
C ARG A 240 14.37 19.26 1.12
N ILE A 241 13.20 19.27 1.76
CA ILE A 241 12.77 18.23 2.71
C ILE A 241 12.74 16.87 2.00
N ASP A 242 12.22 16.88 0.77
CA ASP A 242 12.08 15.73 -0.10
C ASP A 242 13.41 15.05 -0.42
N VAL A 243 14.45 15.84 -0.75
CA VAL A 243 15.81 15.35 -1.01
C VAL A 243 16.49 14.82 0.26
N GLU A 244 16.36 15.51 1.40
CA GLU A 244 16.99 15.06 2.66
C GLU A 244 16.39 13.74 3.14
N LEU A 245 15.07 13.61 3.09
CA LEU A 245 14.36 12.38 3.48
C LEU A 245 14.65 11.26 2.48
N GLY A 246 14.58 11.53 1.18
CA GLY A 246 14.87 10.54 0.14
C GLY A 246 16.28 9.95 0.27
N SER A 247 17.28 10.81 0.54
CA SER A 247 18.66 10.38 0.76
C SER A 247 18.83 9.49 2.00
N LYS A 248 18.21 9.87 3.14
CA LYS A 248 18.25 9.06 4.37
C LYS A 248 17.57 7.70 4.17
N LEU A 249 16.43 7.69 3.48
CA LEU A 249 15.65 6.48 3.25
C LEU A 249 16.39 5.52 2.32
N PHE A 250 17.00 6.04 1.26
CA PHE A 250 17.88 5.26 0.38
C PHE A 250 19.10 4.70 1.13
N ARG A 251 19.77 5.52 1.95
CA ARG A 251 20.92 5.08 2.75
C ARG A 251 20.54 3.98 3.76
N HIS A 252 19.35 4.05 4.33
CA HIS A 252 18.83 2.98 5.19
C HIS A 252 18.50 1.72 4.39
N LEU A 253 17.92 1.87 3.19
CA LEU A 253 17.60 0.75 2.30
C LEU A 253 18.84 -0.07 1.96
N ILE A 254 19.94 0.59 1.58
CA ILE A 254 21.20 -0.09 1.21
C ILE A 254 21.98 -0.67 2.39
N THR A 255 21.68 -0.27 3.63
CA THR A 255 22.34 -0.79 4.84
C THR A 255 21.62 -2.00 5.45
N LEU A 256 20.49 -2.43 4.86
CA LEU A 256 19.80 -3.64 5.30
C LEU A 256 20.61 -4.91 4.97
N PRO A 257 20.61 -5.91 5.86
CA PRO A 257 21.32 -7.16 5.64
C PRO A 257 20.76 -7.92 4.44
N LEU A 258 21.62 -8.71 3.77
CA LEU A 258 21.29 -9.48 2.56
C LEU A 258 20.07 -10.40 2.73
N SER A 259 19.84 -10.89 3.96
CA SER A 259 18.67 -11.68 4.33
C SER A 259 17.33 -10.98 4.07
N TYR A 260 17.29 -9.64 4.15
CA TYR A 260 16.10 -8.85 3.83
C TYR A 260 15.78 -8.85 2.33
N PHE A 261 16.81 -8.86 1.47
CA PHE A 261 16.66 -8.85 0.01
C PHE A 261 16.41 -10.24 -0.59
N GLN A 262 16.89 -11.30 0.05
CA GLN A 262 16.64 -12.68 -0.40
C GLN A 262 15.24 -13.19 -0.02
N ALA A 263 14.63 -12.63 1.03
CA ALA A 263 13.30 -13.03 1.50
C ALA A 263 12.12 -12.36 0.76
N ARG A 264 12.37 -11.37 -0.10
CA ARG A 264 11.33 -10.57 -0.77
C ARG A 264 11.65 -10.35 -2.24
N ARG A 265 10.62 -10.31 -3.10
CA ARG A 265 10.80 -9.88 -4.49
C ARG A 265 11.30 -8.45 -4.51
N VAL A 266 12.26 -8.14 -5.39
CA VAL A 266 12.80 -6.78 -5.59
C VAL A 266 11.66 -5.75 -5.78
N GLY A 267 10.56 -6.15 -6.41
CA GLY A 267 9.36 -5.33 -6.60
C GLY A 267 8.65 -4.89 -5.30
N ASP A 268 8.64 -5.71 -4.25
CA ASP A 268 7.94 -5.37 -2.99
C ASP A 268 8.70 -4.30 -2.20
N SER A 269 10.03 -4.32 -2.28
CA SER A 269 10.89 -3.29 -1.67
C SER A 269 10.79 -1.95 -2.40
N VAL A 270 10.68 -1.98 -3.74
CA VAL A 270 10.46 -0.78 -4.56
C VAL A 270 9.06 -0.19 -4.34
N ALA A 271 8.03 -1.03 -4.23
CA ALA A 271 6.67 -0.60 -3.93
C ALA A 271 6.59 0.11 -2.57
N ARG A 272 7.23 -0.43 -1.53
CA ARG A 272 7.32 0.20 -0.20
C ARG A 272 8.08 1.53 -0.20
N MET A 273 9.18 1.62 -0.96
CA MET A 273 9.90 2.89 -1.15
C MET A 273 8.98 3.95 -1.76
N ARG A 274 8.22 3.57 -2.79
CA ARG A 274 7.27 4.47 -3.47
C ARG A 274 6.11 4.89 -2.57
N GLU A 275 5.60 3.99 -1.73
CA GLU A 275 4.60 4.33 -0.71
C GLU A 275 5.12 5.36 0.29
N LEU A 276 6.37 5.20 0.76
CA LEU A 276 7.00 6.16 1.68
C LEU A 276 7.21 7.53 1.02
N GLU A 277 7.58 7.54 -0.26
CA GLU A 277 7.72 8.77 -1.05
C GLU A 277 6.36 9.48 -1.24
N ASN A 278 5.31 8.72 -1.52
CA ASN A 278 3.93 9.24 -1.61
C ASN A 278 3.44 9.80 -0.28
N ILE A 279 3.70 9.12 0.85
CA ILE A 279 3.32 9.61 2.19
C ILE A 279 4.06 10.91 2.52
N ARG A 280 5.38 10.96 2.26
CA ARG A 280 6.17 12.17 2.42
C ARG A 280 5.57 13.31 1.59
N SER A 281 5.36 13.09 0.29
CA SER A 281 4.78 14.09 -0.63
C SER A 281 3.40 14.57 -0.17
N PHE A 282 2.59 13.69 0.42
CA PHE A 282 1.31 14.08 1.02
C PHE A 282 1.48 15.03 2.22
N ILE A 283 2.43 14.75 3.12
CA ILE A 283 2.67 15.59 4.31
C ILE A 283 3.34 16.92 3.94
N THR A 284 4.37 16.91 3.10
CA THR A 284 5.11 18.12 2.67
C THR A 284 4.39 18.92 1.59
N GLY A 285 3.41 18.35 0.90
CA GLY A 285 2.59 19.01 -0.11
C GLY A 285 1.23 19.41 0.44
N ASN A 286 0.24 18.51 0.34
CA ASN A 286 -1.15 18.88 0.54
C ASN A 286 -1.55 19.03 2.02
N ALA A 287 -0.92 18.32 2.96
CA ALA A 287 -1.40 18.33 4.35
C ALA A 287 -1.26 19.72 5.02
N ILE A 288 -0.14 20.41 4.79
CA ILE A 288 0.11 21.73 5.38
C ILE A 288 -0.82 22.79 4.78
N THR A 289 -1.06 22.74 3.46
CA THR A 289 -2.00 23.64 2.81
C THR A 289 -3.43 23.37 3.26
N LEU A 290 -3.85 22.10 3.35
CA LEU A 290 -5.17 21.73 3.86
C LEU A 290 -5.41 22.21 5.29
N LEU A 291 -4.42 22.06 6.18
CA LEU A 291 -4.53 22.55 7.55
C LEU A 291 -4.73 24.07 7.60
N LEU A 292 -3.99 24.81 6.77
CA LEU A 292 -4.13 26.25 6.62
C LEU A 292 -5.50 26.62 6.08
N ASP A 293 -5.95 25.95 5.02
CA ASP A 293 -7.23 26.22 4.38
C ASP A 293 -8.39 25.97 5.36
N VAL A 294 -8.32 24.92 6.19
CA VAL A 294 -9.31 24.64 7.24
C VAL A 294 -9.32 25.73 8.31
N LEU A 295 -8.13 26.19 8.76
CA LEU A 295 -8.02 27.29 9.73
C LEU A 295 -8.67 28.57 9.17
N PHE A 296 -8.38 28.92 7.92
CA PHE A 296 -8.94 30.11 7.26
C PHE A 296 -10.42 29.98 6.91
N SER A 297 -10.87 28.77 6.59
CA SER A 297 -12.30 28.49 6.40
C SER A 297 -13.10 28.87 7.64
N ALA A 298 -12.58 28.64 8.84
CA ALA A 298 -13.22 29.08 10.08
C ALA A 298 -13.33 30.62 10.19
N VAL A 299 -12.29 31.35 9.76
CA VAL A 299 -12.32 32.82 9.71
C VAL A 299 -13.38 33.31 8.72
N PHE A 300 -13.46 32.72 7.53
CA PHE A 300 -14.51 33.06 6.56
C PHE A 300 -15.91 32.77 7.08
N ILE A 301 -16.12 31.62 7.70
CA ILE A 301 -17.42 31.27 8.30
C ILE A 301 -17.78 32.28 9.39
N ALA A 302 -16.82 32.70 10.23
CA ALA A 302 -17.05 33.72 11.26
C ALA A 302 -17.44 35.08 10.66
N VAL A 303 -16.74 35.51 9.60
CA VAL A 303 -17.06 36.75 8.88
C VAL A 303 -18.45 36.65 8.24
N MET A 304 -18.75 35.55 7.54
CA MET A 304 -20.08 35.33 6.96
C MET A 304 -21.18 35.35 8.02
N PHE A 305 -20.94 34.72 9.18
CA PHE A 305 -21.89 34.69 10.29
C PHE A 305 -22.16 36.09 10.85
N TYR A 306 -21.12 36.95 10.91
CA TYR A 306 -21.26 38.35 11.28
C TYR A 306 -22.13 39.15 10.30
N TYR A 307 -22.03 38.88 8.98
CA TYR A 307 -22.89 39.52 7.98
C TYR A 307 -24.34 38.99 8.03
N SER A 308 -24.53 37.68 8.00
CA SER A 308 -25.86 37.05 8.10
C SER A 308 -25.74 35.58 8.51
N GLY A 309 -26.32 35.25 9.67
CA GLY A 309 -26.39 33.87 10.15
C GLY A 309 -27.19 32.94 9.23
N TRP A 310 -28.23 33.45 8.56
CA TRP A 310 -29.10 32.66 7.68
C TRP A 310 -28.39 32.23 6.39
N LEU A 311 -27.68 33.14 5.72
CA LEU A 311 -26.88 32.82 4.54
C LEU A 311 -25.73 31.87 4.88
N THR A 312 -25.12 32.06 6.07
CA THR A 312 -24.08 31.16 6.56
C THR A 312 -24.62 29.74 6.77
N LEU A 313 -25.84 29.58 7.29
CA LEU A 313 -26.46 28.27 7.48
C LEU A 313 -26.65 27.51 6.17
N ILE A 314 -27.03 28.19 5.07
CA ILE A 314 -27.17 27.59 3.74
C ILE A 314 -25.83 27.02 3.27
N VAL A 315 -24.75 27.80 3.39
CA VAL A 315 -23.40 27.34 3.04
C VAL A 315 -22.95 26.21 3.97
N LEU A 316 -23.23 26.30 5.26
CA LEU A 316 -22.89 25.27 6.23
C LEU A 316 -23.63 23.95 5.97
N LEU A 317 -24.86 24.02 5.46
CA LEU A 317 -25.65 22.84 5.05
C LEU A 317 -25.12 22.20 3.75
N SER A 318 -24.39 22.96 2.93
CA SER A 318 -23.75 22.41 1.73
C SER A 318 -22.50 21.57 2.06
N LEU A 319 -21.79 21.87 3.15
CA LEU A 319 -20.63 21.10 3.62
C LEU A 319 -20.93 19.60 3.82
N PRO A 320 -21.96 19.18 4.58
CA PRO A 320 -22.28 17.76 4.71
C PRO A 320 -22.71 17.13 3.39
N MET A 321 -23.33 17.87 2.48
CA MET A 321 -23.64 17.37 1.12
C MET A 321 -22.36 17.08 0.32
N TYR A 322 -21.36 17.97 0.37
CA TYR A 322 -20.05 17.71 -0.24
C TYR A 322 -19.34 16.52 0.39
N ILE A 323 -19.38 16.41 1.72
CA ILE A 323 -18.78 15.28 2.46
C ILE A 323 -19.48 13.98 2.05
N LEU A 324 -20.81 13.96 1.95
CA LEU A 324 -21.58 12.78 1.55
C LEU A 324 -21.18 12.30 0.15
N VAL A 325 -21.12 13.21 -0.83
CA VAL A 325 -20.67 12.89 -2.20
C VAL A 325 -19.25 12.32 -2.16
N SER A 326 -18.35 12.98 -1.42
CA SER A 326 -16.96 12.54 -1.30
C SER A 326 -16.84 11.14 -0.67
N VAL A 327 -17.52 10.88 0.45
CA VAL A 327 -17.46 9.59 1.17
C VAL A 327 -18.09 8.45 0.34
N CYS A 328 -19.15 8.72 -0.41
CA CYS A 328 -19.79 7.72 -1.26
C CYS A 328 -18.95 7.39 -2.52
N ILE A 329 -18.36 8.40 -3.16
CA ILE A 329 -17.65 8.22 -4.43
C ILE A 329 -16.20 7.75 -4.23
N THR A 330 -15.49 8.26 -3.22
CA THR A 330 -14.07 7.93 -2.96
C THR A 330 -13.76 6.43 -2.95
N PRO A 331 -14.49 5.55 -2.23
CA PRO A 331 -14.17 4.12 -2.23
C PRO A 331 -14.38 3.48 -3.62
N LEU A 332 -15.41 3.92 -4.35
CA LEU A 332 -15.71 3.43 -5.67
C LEU A 332 -14.65 3.86 -6.68
N LEU A 333 -14.23 5.12 -6.61
CA LEU A 333 -13.15 5.67 -7.44
C LEU A 333 -11.83 4.96 -7.16
N ARG A 334 -11.50 4.72 -5.89
CA ARG A 334 -10.29 3.99 -5.49
C ARG A 334 -10.28 2.56 -6.03
N ALA A 335 -11.40 1.85 -5.97
CA ALA A 335 -11.51 0.50 -6.52
C ALA A 335 -11.31 0.48 -8.05
N ARG A 336 -11.91 1.43 -8.78
CA ARG A 336 -11.76 1.54 -10.25
C ARG A 336 -10.35 1.98 -10.67
N LEU A 337 -9.73 2.90 -9.92
CA LEU A 337 -8.33 3.28 -10.10
C LEU A 337 -7.40 2.08 -9.94
N ASN A 338 -7.62 1.24 -8.91
CA ASN A 338 -6.82 0.04 -8.70
C ASN A 338 -6.96 -0.97 -9.85
N ASP A 339 -8.17 -1.20 -10.37
CA ASP A 339 -8.39 -2.05 -11.55
C ASP A 339 -7.70 -1.48 -12.81
N SER A 340 -7.80 -0.16 -13.03
CA SER A 340 -7.10 0.50 -14.12
C SER A 340 -5.57 0.39 -14.00
N PHE A 341 -5.01 0.54 -12.80
CA PHE A 341 -3.57 0.38 -12.57
C PHE A 341 -3.11 -1.07 -12.70
N ALA A 342 -3.89 -2.05 -12.24
CA ALA A 342 -3.58 -3.46 -12.41
C ALA A 342 -3.51 -3.84 -13.90
N ARG A 343 -4.50 -3.44 -14.69
CA ARG A 343 -4.51 -3.65 -16.15
C ARG A 343 -3.38 -2.91 -16.86
N GLY A 344 -3.03 -1.71 -16.39
CA GLY A 344 -1.88 -0.96 -16.90
C GLY A 344 -0.55 -1.68 -16.62
N ALA A 345 -0.39 -2.26 -15.43
CA ALA A 345 0.79 -3.04 -15.07
C ALA A 345 0.89 -4.33 -15.89
N GLU A 346 -0.23 -5.02 -16.15
CA GLU A 346 -0.26 -6.19 -17.05
C GLU A 346 0.16 -5.84 -18.48
N ASN A 347 -0.34 -4.74 -19.05
CA ASN A 347 0.09 -4.25 -20.36
C ASN A 347 1.60 -3.98 -20.38
N GLN A 348 2.11 -3.28 -19.36
CA GLN A 348 3.53 -2.95 -19.29
C GLN A 348 4.40 -4.21 -19.16
N ALA A 349 3.97 -5.19 -18.37
CA ALA A 349 4.64 -6.47 -18.24
C ALA A 349 4.65 -7.25 -19.57
N PHE A 350 3.52 -7.29 -20.29
CA PHE A 350 3.43 -7.95 -21.59
C PHE A 350 4.33 -7.29 -22.64
N LEU A 351 4.44 -5.96 -22.63
CA LEU A 351 5.35 -5.23 -23.52
C LEU A 351 6.81 -5.61 -23.24
N VAL A 352 7.22 -5.60 -21.97
CA VAL A 352 8.58 -5.99 -21.57
C VAL A 352 8.88 -7.44 -21.96
N GLU A 353 7.95 -8.35 -21.72
CA GLU A 353 8.08 -9.76 -22.11
C GLU A 353 8.21 -9.93 -23.63
N THR A 354 7.37 -9.23 -24.41
CA THR A 354 7.37 -9.32 -25.87
C THR A 354 8.65 -8.76 -26.48
N VAL A 355 9.19 -7.67 -25.91
CA VAL A 355 10.45 -7.06 -26.36
C VAL A 355 11.66 -7.92 -25.97
N ASN A 356 11.68 -8.48 -24.76
CA ASN A 356 12.76 -9.37 -24.34
C ASN A 356 12.74 -10.70 -25.10
N GLY A 357 11.56 -11.22 -25.42
CA GLY A 357 11.34 -12.46 -26.18
C GLY A 357 11.20 -12.26 -27.68
N ILE A 358 11.65 -11.12 -28.23
CA ILE A 358 11.38 -10.74 -29.63
C ILE A 358 11.96 -11.74 -30.64
N ASP A 359 13.14 -12.31 -30.35
CA ASP A 359 13.79 -13.30 -31.21
C ASP A 359 12.95 -14.59 -31.30
N THR A 360 12.42 -15.05 -30.16
CA THR A 360 11.53 -16.22 -30.10
C THR A 360 10.21 -15.94 -30.79
N LEU A 361 9.62 -14.76 -30.56
CA LEU A 361 8.39 -14.33 -31.20
C LEU A 361 8.50 -14.34 -32.74
N LYS A 362 9.60 -13.77 -33.26
CA LYS A 362 9.90 -13.66 -34.69
C LYS A 362 10.20 -15.03 -35.32
N SER A 363 11.00 -15.85 -34.65
CA SER A 363 11.34 -17.20 -35.14
C SER A 363 10.14 -18.15 -35.15
N MET A 364 9.17 -17.96 -34.25
CA MET A 364 7.92 -18.72 -34.24
C MET A 364 6.83 -18.15 -35.15
N ALA A 365 7.04 -16.98 -35.79
CA ALA A 365 6.09 -16.30 -36.68
C ALA A 365 4.69 -16.07 -36.05
N VAL A 366 4.66 -15.77 -34.74
CA VAL A 366 3.42 -15.59 -33.96
C VAL A 366 3.06 -14.12 -33.72
N GLU A 367 3.62 -13.18 -34.49
CA GLU A 367 3.34 -11.75 -34.32
C GLU A 367 1.85 -11.40 -34.39
N PRO A 368 1.04 -11.96 -35.31
CA PRO A 368 -0.39 -11.66 -35.34
C PRO A 368 -1.12 -12.04 -34.06
N GLN A 369 -0.69 -13.12 -33.39
CA GLN A 369 -1.28 -13.56 -32.12
C GLN A 369 -0.89 -12.62 -30.98
N ALA A 370 0.37 -12.17 -30.93
CA ALA A 370 0.84 -11.23 -29.94
C ALA A 370 0.19 -9.84 -30.10
N VAL A 371 0.03 -9.35 -31.33
CA VAL A 371 -0.70 -8.11 -31.62
C VAL A 371 -2.15 -8.23 -31.15
N ARG A 372 -2.84 -9.33 -31.48
CA ARG A 372 -4.22 -9.53 -31.03
C ARG A 372 -4.35 -9.60 -29.50
N LYS A 373 -3.37 -10.21 -28.83
CA LYS A 373 -3.31 -10.24 -27.36
C LYS A 373 -3.08 -8.84 -26.78
N TRP A 374 -2.15 -8.07 -27.36
CA TRP A 374 -1.92 -6.68 -27.01
C TRP A 374 -3.18 -5.84 -27.17
N ASP A 375 -3.86 -5.93 -28.31
CA ASP A 375 -5.07 -5.16 -28.59
C ASP A 375 -6.18 -5.46 -27.56
N ASN A 376 -6.35 -6.72 -27.18
CA ASN A 376 -7.33 -7.11 -26.16
C ASN A 376 -6.98 -6.56 -24.77
N GLN A 377 -5.71 -6.62 -24.36
CA GLN A 377 -5.28 -6.09 -23.06
C GLN A 377 -5.34 -4.55 -23.04
N LEU A 378 -4.95 -3.90 -24.15
CA LEU A 378 -5.05 -2.46 -24.34
C LEU A 378 -6.51 -2.00 -24.29
N ALA A 379 -7.43 -2.68 -24.99
CA ALA A 379 -8.85 -2.39 -24.91
C ALA A 379 -9.40 -2.53 -23.48
N GLY A 380 -8.98 -3.56 -22.75
CA GLY A 380 -9.33 -3.74 -21.34
C GLY A 380 -8.83 -2.61 -20.43
N TYR A 381 -7.58 -2.18 -20.60
CA TYR A 381 -6.99 -1.06 -19.88
C TYR A 381 -7.69 0.27 -20.19
N VAL A 382 -7.88 0.59 -21.48
CA VAL A 382 -8.57 1.82 -21.91
C VAL A 382 -10.01 1.84 -21.41
N ALA A 383 -10.72 0.72 -21.45
CA ALA A 383 -12.09 0.64 -20.93
C ALA A 383 -12.15 0.83 -19.40
N ALA A 384 -11.19 0.29 -18.64
CA ALA A 384 -11.10 0.51 -17.20
C ALA A 384 -10.74 1.97 -16.85
N GLY A 385 -9.80 2.56 -17.59
CA GLY A 385 -9.43 3.97 -17.47
C GLY A 385 -10.60 4.90 -17.80
N PHE A 386 -11.32 4.62 -18.89
CA PHE A 386 -12.52 5.38 -19.28
C PHE A 386 -13.59 5.33 -18.20
N LYS A 387 -13.91 4.15 -17.65
CA LYS A 387 -14.86 4.00 -16.54
C LYS A 387 -14.45 4.80 -15.30
N THR A 388 -13.14 4.84 -15.01
CA THR A 388 -12.59 5.62 -13.90
C THR A 388 -12.75 7.11 -14.14
N GLN A 389 -12.46 7.56 -15.36
CA GLN A 389 -12.62 8.96 -15.76
C GLN A 389 -14.08 9.40 -15.73
N THR A 390 -15.01 8.60 -16.26
CA THR A 390 -16.45 8.90 -16.20
C THR A 390 -16.93 9.04 -14.76
N LEU A 391 -16.49 8.17 -13.85
CA LEU A 391 -16.83 8.28 -12.43
C LEU A 391 -16.26 9.56 -11.80
N SER A 392 -15.02 9.93 -12.13
CA SER A 392 -14.40 11.18 -11.70
C SER A 392 -15.18 12.40 -12.22
N THR A 393 -15.59 12.39 -13.48
CA THR A 393 -16.43 13.45 -14.07
C THR A 393 -17.79 13.55 -13.37
N ILE A 394 -18.47 12.43 -13.12
CA ILE A 394 -19.75 12.43 -12.38
C ILE A 394 -19.56 13.00 -10.97
N ALA A 395 -18.45 12.69 -10.30
CA ALA A 395 -18.12 13.23 -8.99
C ALA A 395 -17.97 14.76 -9.02
N ASN A 396 -17.18 15.26 -9.96
CA ASN A 396 -16.92 16.69 -10.13
C ASN A 396 -18.21 17.45 -10.51
N GLU A 397 -19.03 16.89 -11.40
CA GLU A 397 -20.32 17.49 -11.77
C GLU A 397 -21.34 17.47 -10.62
N SER A 398 -21.33 16.43 -9.77
CA SER A 398 -22.18 16.39 -8.58
C SER A 398 -21.82 17.49 -7.59
N VAL A 399 -20.52 17.72 -7.36
CA VAL A 399 -20.03 18.82 -6.51
C VAL A 399 -20.35 20.18 -7.15
N SER A 400 -20.14 20.32 -8.46
CA SER A 400 -20.48 21.53 -9.22
C SER A 400 -21.98 21.87 -9.14
N LEU A 401 -22.85 20.85 -9.23
CA LEU A 401 -24.29 21.01 -9.10
C LEU A 401 -24.69 21.51 -7.71
N ILE A 402 -24.12 20.96 -6.64
CA ILE A 402 -24.35 21.44 -5.27
C ILE A 402 -23.93 22.91 -5.17
N GLY A 403 -22.77 23.28 -5.70
CA GLY A 403 -22.31 24.68 -5.72
C GLY A 403 -23.29 25.61 -6.43
N LYS A 404 -23.79 25.23 -7.61
CA LYS A 404 -24.80 26.01 -8.35
C LYS A 404 -26.11 26.14 -7.57
N LEU A 405 -26.56 25.08 -6.92
CA LEU A 405 -27.77 25.10 -6.07
C LEU A 405 -27.59 26.01 -4.85
N VAL A 406 -26.40 26.01 -4.23
CA VAL A 406 -26.07 26.93 -3.14
C VAL A 406 -26.14 28.38 -3.63
N THR A 407 -25.57 28.70 -4.80
CA THR A 407 -25.67 30.04 -5.38
C THR A 407 -27.13 30.48 -5.57
N VAL A 408 -27.97 29.62 -6.15
CA VAL A 408 -29.41 29.91 -6.32
C VAL A 408 -30.10 30.09 -4.97
N ALA A 409 -29.84 29.22 -3.99
CA ALA A 409 -30.41 29.34 -2.66
C ALA A 409 -29.98 30.66 -1.98
N THR A 410 -28.70 31.03 -2.07
CA THR A 410 -28.23 32.30 -1.49
C THR A 410 -28.88 33.53 -2.12
N LEU A 411 -29.18 33.49 -3.43
CA LEU A 411 -29.90 34.57 -4.11
C LEU A 411 -31.38 34.63 -3.69
N LEU A 412 -32.05 33.48 -3.57
CA LEU A 412 -33.47 33.40 -3.18
C LEU A 412 -33.73 33.79 -1.73
N PHE A 413 -32.83 33.45 -0.82
CA PHE A 413 -32.94 33.82 0.61
C PHE A 413 -32.36 35.21 0.93
N TRP A 414 -31.70 35.85 -0.03
CA TRP A 414 -31.27 37.24 0.06
C TRP A 414 -32.38 38.23 -0.35
N ALA A 415 -33.21 37.85 -1.33
CA ALA A 415 -34.43 38.56 -1.72
C ALA A 415 -35.52 38.42 -0.66
#